data_AF-A0A2R4WX08-F1
#
_entry.id   AF-A0A2R4WX08-F1
#
_cell.length_a   1.000
_cell.length_b   1.000
_cell.length_c   1.000
_cell.angle_alpha   90.00
_cell.angle_beta   90.00
_cell.angle_gamma   90.00
#
_symmetry.space_group_name_H-M   'P 1'
#
loop_
_entity.id
_entity.type
_entity.pdbx_description
1 polymer ?
#
loop_
_entity_poly.entity_id
_entity_poly.type
_entity_poly.pdbx_seq_one_letter_code
_entity_poly.pdbx_strand_id
1 'polypeptide(L)'
;MASNGLWLVTSSAYVDQELSAEFGHLPPTFLPVGTKRLYEYQLEQLGRERPVYITLPESYVVAPEDERRLAEAGATVLTVPDGLSLGEAVVFALNLIGGPEQPVRILHGDTLLTSVPTGLDEIGVAPSEEGYSWAEVHREGNRILGVHTFAAGLPVSHPRLVACGYFAFAHSSALVRAIVRARGSFVEGIEAYARERGLCTVDIDLAKWLDFGHLQTFFRSRRLLASARAFNMLRIDGRTVRKLSADTEKMVAEASWFASVPPTLRVYTARLIDSGEENGTAFYETEYEHLPTLSELFVFGTLGRATWMRVLQSCHEFLATCASVQGPEPASIALRQLATVKTADRLRRFSNETGFDIHHMLRYDGQPMPSLMQIAEDLETGIDLSGTRRQTIMHGDFCFSNVLYSSRVQRIKVIDPRGYVEASGDCSVFGDVRYDLAKMTHSIVGRYDQIIAGRYAMPVEDNGRFSITFEAAPHHTWLEEAWSEFEVGGTNAGSAEIRAITVGLFLSMLPLHADRPDRQRAFIANALRLYAGLDVDSAWRV
;
A
#
# COMPACT_ATOMS: atom_id res chain seq x y z
N MET A 1 -24.71 -19.36 -28.72
CA MET A 1 -24.66 -18.35 -27.63
C MET A 1 -23.79 -17.22 -28.15
N ALA A 2 -24.30 -16.00 -28.25
CA ALA A 2 -23.46 -14.87 -28.68
C ALA A 2 -22.31 -14.70 -27.69
N SER A 3 -21.07 -14.64 -28.18
CA SER A 3 -19.90 -14.37 -27.33
C SER A 3 -20.13 -13.04 -26.60
N ASN A 4 -20.06 -13.04 -25.26
CA ASN A 4 -20.13 -11.82 -24.45
C ASN A 4 -18.90 -10.89 -24.64
N GLY A 5 -17.99 -11.25 -25.55
CA GLY A 5 -16.71 -10.58 -25.77
C GLY A 5 -15.72 -10.85 -24.64
N LEU A 6 -14.56 -10.20 -24.72
CA LEU A 6 -13.50 -10.29 -23.71
C LEU A 6 -13.01 -8.92 -23.27
N TRP A 7 -12.28 -8.91 -22.16
CA TRP A 7 -11.46 -7.80 -21.69
C TRP A 7 -9.99 -8.05 -21.97
N LEU A 8 -9.30 -7.00 -22.43
CA LEU A 8 -7.86 -6.96 -22.58
C LEU A 8 -7.33 -5.75 -21.80
N VAL A 9 -6.63 -5.99 -20.69
CA VAL A 9 -5.92 -4.96 -19.94
C VAL A 9 -4.50 -4.85 -20.48
N THR A 10 -4.15 -3.72 -21.07
CA THR A 10 -2.84 -3.54 -21.72
C THR A 10 -1.81 -3.00 -20.74
N SER A 11 -0.89 -3.87 -20.32
CA SER A 11 0.16 -3.52 -19.34
C SER A 11 1.54 -4.12 -19.72
N SER A 12 1.79 -4.35 -21.01
CA SER A 12 3.02 -4.98 -21.52
C SER A 12 4.23 -4.05 -21.67
N ALA A 13 4.12 -2.81 -21.20
CA ALA A 13 5.24 -1.88 -21.08
C ALA A 13 5.48 -1.59 -19.60
N TYR A 14 6.64 -1.00 -19.28
CA TYR A 14 6.92 -0.50 -17.94
C TYR A 14 6.49 0.97 -17.81
N VAL A 15 6.21 1.39 -16.58
CA VAL A 15 5.92 2.79 -16.25
C VAL A 15 7.08 3.73 -16.60
N ASP A 16 6.79 5.02 -16.71
CA ASP A 16 7.79 6.04 -17.03
C ASP A 16 8.90 6.17 -15.97
N GLN A 17 9.92 6.97 -16.28
CA GLN A 17 11.08 7.12 -15.41
C GLN A 17 10.73 7.74 -14.04
N GLU A 18 9.72 8.61 -13.97
CA GLU A 18 9.32 9.26 -12.72
C GLU A 18 8.64 8.27 -11.78
N LEU A 19 7.67 7.51 -12.27
CA LEU A 19 7.01 6.45 -11.51
C LEU A 19 7.97 5.31 -11.16
N SER A 20 8.87 4.96 -12.09
CA SER A 20 9.92 3.96 -11.85
C SER A 20 10.89 4.39 -10.76
N ALA A 21 11.19 5.68 -10.62
CA ALA A 21 12.03 6.19 -9.54
C ALA A 21 11.34 6.12 -8.15
N GLU A 22 10.01 6.22 -8.11
CA GLU A 22 9.22 6.16 -6.87
C GLU A 22 8.92 4.73 -6.42
N PHE A 23 8.52 3.86 -7.35
CA PHE A 23 8.01 2.51 -7.04
C PHE A 23 8.91 1.37 -7.53
N GLY A 24 9.90 1.68 -8.37
CA GLY A 24 10.69 0.70 -9.10
C GLY A 24 10.08 0.35 -10.46
N HIS A 25 10.81 -0.45 -11.23
CA HIS A 25 10.45 -0.80 -12.60
C HIS A 25 9.29 -1.80 -12.60
N LEU A 26 8.07 -1.30 -12.78
CA LEU A 26 6.83 -2.08 -12.72
C LEU A 26 5.99 -1.90 -13.99
N PRO A 27 5.24 -2.93 -14.40
CA PRO A 27 4.13 -2.77 -15.33
C PRO A 27 3.03 -1.87 -14.73
N PRO A 28 2.32 -1.04 -15.52
CA PRO A 28 1.28 -0.14 -15.03
C PRO A 28 0.22 -0.77 -14.12
N THR A 29 -0.32 -1.94 -14.50
CA THR A 29 -1.36 -2.63 -13.70
C THR A 29 -0.83 -3.18 -12.37
N PHE A 30 0.50 -3.25 -12.20
CA PHE A 30 1.16 -3.63 -10.96
C PHE A 30 1.54 -2.41 -10.09
N LEU A 31 1.19 -1.18 -10.47
CA LEU A 31 1.43 -0.03 -9.60
C LEU A 31 0.75 -0.21 -8.22
N PRO A 32 1.44 0.12 -7.12
CA PRO A 32 0.88 0.01 -5.77
C PRO A 32 -0.12 1.12 -5.50
N VAL A 33 -1.27 0.76 -4.94
CA VAL A 33 -2.32 1.71 -4.60
C VAL A 33 -2.89 1.34 -3.22
N GLY A 34 -2.26 1.88 -2.17
CA GLY A 34 -2.52 1.51 -0.79
C GLY A 34 -2.09 0.07 -0.50
N THR A 35 -2.98 -0.75 0.04
CA THR A 35 -2.67 -2.14 0.42
C THR A 35 -2.90 -3.16 -0.71
N LYS A 36 -2.99 -2.71 -1.96
CA LYS A 36 -3.29 -3.54 -3.14
C LYS A 36 -2.51 -3.08 -4.37
N ARG A 37 -2.41 -3.96 -5.36
CA ARG A 37 -2.01 -3.63 -6.73
C ARG A 37 -3.18 -3.03 -7.51
N LEU A 38 -2.88 -2.22 -8.53
CA LEU A 38 -3.91 -1.60 -9.37
C LEU A 38 -4.81 -2.64 -10.07
N TYR A 39 -4.25 -3.77 -10.52
CA TYR A 39 -5.01 -4.85 -11.16
C TYR A 39 -6.14 -5.38 -10.27
N GLU A 40 -5.97 -5.39 -8.93
CA GLU A 40 -6.99 -5.89 -8.02
C GLU A 40 -8.25 -5.02 -8.10
N TYR A 41 -8.08 -3.71 -8.19
CA TYR A 41 -9.22 -2.78 -8.37
C TYR A 41 -9.81 -2.88 -9.78
N GLN A 42 -8.98 -3.03 -10.80
CA GLN A 42 -9.45 -3.18 -12.17
C GLN A 42 -10.33 -4.44 -12.28
N LEU A 43 -9.86 -5.59 -11.78
CA LEU A 43 -10.61 -6.85 -11.84
C LEU A 43 -11.92 -6.82 -11.02
N GLU A 44 -11.92 -6.14 -9.87
CA GLU A 44 -13.16 -5.90 -9.10
C GLU A 44 -14.21 -5.14 -9.94
N GLN A 45 -13.80 -4.13 -10.73
CA GLN A 45 -14.71 -3.34 -11.56
C GLN A 45 -15.13 -4.05 -12.86
N LEU A 46 -14.23 -4.83 -13.46
CA LEU A 46 -14.51 -5.55 -14.70
C LEU A 46 -15.47 -6.75 -14.50
N GLY A 47 -15.52 -7.29 -13.27
CA GLY A 47 -16.35 -8.44 -12.92
C GLY A 47 -15.89 -9.74 -13.58
N ARG A 48 -16.74 -10.77 -13.54
CA ARG A 48 -16.42 -12.13 -14.02
C ARG A 48 -17.31 -12.63 -15.17
N GLU A 49 -18.12 -11.75 -15.74
CA GLU A 49 -19.07 -12.10 -16.81
C GLU A 49 -18.38 -12.39 -18.16
N ARG A 50 -17.13 -11.93 -18.30
CA ARG A 50 -16.33 -12.01 -19.52
C ARG A 50 -14.92 -12.48 -19.15
N PRO A 51 -14.25 -13.25 -20.03
CA PRO A 51 -12.82 -13.54 -19.86
C PRO A 51 -12.01 -12.24 -19.79
N VAL A 52 -11.06 -12.18 -18.87
CA VAL A 52 -10.14 -11.04 -18.72
C VAL A 52 -8.73 -11.51 -19.02
N TYR A 53 -8.07 -10.83 -19.95
CA TYR A 53 -6.67 -11.04 -20.30
C TYR A 53 -5.86 -9.81 -19.91
N ILE A 54 -4.70 -10.00 -19.29
CA ILE A 54 -3.79 -8.92 -18.88
C ILE A 54 -2.46 -9.14 -19.60
N THR A 55 -2.00 -8.14 -20.36
CA THR A 55 -0.68 -8.24 -21.02
C THR A 55 0.43 -7.77 -20.08
N LEU A 56 1.54 -8.49 -20.05
CA LEU A 56 2.75 -8.13 -19.29
C LEU A 56 4.00 -8.28 -20.17
N PRO A 57 5.07 -7.50 -19.93
CA PRO A 57 6.31 -7.66 -20.66
C PRO A 57 6.94 -9.02 -20.35
N GLU A 58 7.56 -9.66 -21.34
CA GLU A 58 8.22 -10.96 -21.20
C GLU A 58 9.33 -10.95 -20.15
N SER A 59 10.01 -9.80 -19.96
CA SER A 59 11.02 -9.64 -18.90
C SER A 59 10.46 -9.53 -17.48
N TYR A 60 9.15 -9.34 -17.31
CA TYR A 60 8.56 -9.19 -15.98
C TYR A 60 8.21 -10.53 -15.35
N VAL A 61 8.84 -10.83 -14.22
CA VAL A 61 8.55 -12.02 -13.42
C VAL A 61 7.43 -11.69 -12.44
N VAL A 62 6.25 -12.28 -12.65
CA VAL A 62 5.12 -12.15 -11.73
C VAL A 62 5.43 -12.95 -10.48
N ALA A 63 5.21 -12.35 -9.31
CA ALA A 63 5.43 -13.04 -8.05
C ALA A 63 4.32 -14.08 -7.80
N PRO A 64 4.61 -15.23 -7.15
CA PRO A 64 3.64 -16.33 -7.02
C PRO A 64 2.31 -15.93 -6.37
N GLU A 65 2.32 -14.99 -5.44
CA GLU A 65 1.11 -14.49 -4.80
C GLU A 65 0.26 -13.64 -5.75
N ASP A 66 0.89 -12.84 -6.62
CA ASP A 66 0.17 -12.11 -7.68
C ASP A 66 -0.39 -13.08 -8.72
N GLU A 67 0.36 -14.11 -9.12
CA GLU A 67 -0.15 -15.17 -10.01
C GLU A 67 -1.41 -15.84 -9.44
N ARG A 68 -1.36 -16.21 -8.15
CA ARG A 68 -2.49 -16.80 -7.44
C ARG A 68 -3.70 -15.86 -7.43
N ARG A 69 -3.51 -14.59 -7.08
CA ARG A 69 -4.58 -13.59 -7.02
C ARG A 69 -5.20 -13.30 -8.38
N LEU A 70 -4.38 -13.21 -9.42
CA LEU A 70 -4.84 -13.04 -10.80
C LEU A 70 -5.70 -14.24 -11.24
N ALA A 71 -5.23 -15.47 -10.96
CA ALA A 71 -5.98 -16.70 -11.25
C ALA A 71 -7.30 -16.78 -10.45
N GLU A 72 -7.27 -16.45 -9.16
CA GLU A 72 -8.46 -16.40 -8.31
C GLU A 72 -9.47 -15.37 -8.76
N ALA A 73 -9.03 -14.24 -9.32
CA ALA A 73 -9.88 -13.24 -9.96
C ALA A 73 -10.38 -13.67 -11.36
N GLY A 74 -9.85 -14.77 -11.91
CA GLY A 74 -10.24 -15.28 -13.23
C GLY A 74 -9.56 -14.58 -14.40
N ALA A 75 -8.46 -13.86 -14.14
CA ALA A 75 -7.66 -13.21 -15.16
C ALA A 75 -6.58 -14.13 -15.71
N THR A 76 -6.34 -14.06 -17.01
CA THR A 76 -5.25 -14.79 -17.70
C THR A 76 -4.15 -13.81 -18.08
N VAL A 77 -2.92 -14.09 -17.65
CA VAL A 77 -1.75 -13.29 -18.03
C VAL A 77 -1.27 -13.72 -19.42
N LEU A 78 -1.00 -12.74 -20.29
CA LEU A 78 -0.38 -12.91 -21.59
C LEU A 78 0.98 -12.23 -21.58
N THR A 79 2.04 -13.00 -21.79
CA THR A 79 3.39 -12.47 -21.93
C THR A 79 3.57 -11.93 -23.36
N VAL A 80 4.08 -10.70 -23.46
CA VAL A 80 4.27 -9.99 -24.72
C VAL A 80 5.73 -9.58 -24.84
N PRO A 81 6.37 -9.76 -26.01
CA PRO A 81 7.76 -9.34 -26.21
C PRO A 81 8.00 -7.88 -25.84
N ASP A 82 9.13 -7.64 -25.19
CA ASP A 82 9.52 -6.30 -24.76
C ASP A 82 9.72 -5.35 -25.96
N GLY A 83 9.41 -4.07 -25.75
CA GLY A 83 9.69 -3.00 -26.73
C GLY A 83 8.67 -2.88 -27.86
N LEU A 84 7.63 -3.72 -27.91
CA LEU A 84 6.51 -3.53 -28.83
C LEU A 84 5.74 -2.24 -28.50
N SER A 85 5.31 -1.52 -29.53
CA SER A 85 4.37 -0.42 -29.38
C SER A 85 3.01 -0.93 -28.85
N LEU A 86 2.19 -0.04 -28.29
CA LEU A 86 0.86 -0.41 -27.78
C LEU A 86 0.00 -1.15 -28.83
N GLY A 87 0.00 -0.68 -30.09
CA GLY A 87 -0.79 -1.33 -31.14
C GLY A 87 -0.24 -2.70 -31.52
N GLU A 88 1.08 -2.85 -31.63
CA GLU A 88 1.72 -4.16 -31.86
C GLU A 88 1.43 -5.14 -30.72
N ALA A 89 1.50 -4.69 -29.47
CA ALA A 89 1.16 -5.50 -28.29
C ALA A 89 -0.30 -5.94 -28.29
N VAL A 90 -1.24 -5.07 -28.66
CA VAL A 90 -2.67 -5.43 -28.80
C VAL A 90 -2.87 -6.46 -29.91
N VAL A 91 -2.23 -6.29 -31.07
CA VAL A 91 -2.29 -7.26 -32.17
C VAL A 91 -1.71 -8.61 -31.74
N PHE A 92 -0.56 -8.60 -31.08
CA PHE A 92 0.09 -9.80 -30.56
C PHE A 92 -0.84 -10.55 -29.57
N ALA A 93 -1.38 -9.83 -28.58
CA ALA A 93 -2.26 -10.39 -27.57
C ALA A 93 -3.54 -11.00 -28.17
N LEU A 94 -4.19 -10.30 -29.10
CA LEU A 94 -5.40 -10.82 -29.75
C LEU A 94 -5.13 -12.08 -30.60
N ASN A 95 -3.97 -12.15 -31.26
CA ASN A 95 -3.55 -13.36 -31.96
C ASN A 95 -3.24 -14.52 -31.01
N LEU A 96 -2.66 -14.24 -29.84
CA LEU A 96 -2.34 -15.25 -28.82
C LEU A 96 -3.60 -15.82 -28.16
N ILE A 97 -4.60 -14.97 -27.88
CA ILE A 97 -5.91 -15.40 -27.37
C ILE A 97 -6.58 -16.34 -28.38
N GLY A 98 -6.51 -15.98 -29.68
CA GLY A 98 -7.11 -16.76 -30.76
C GLY A 98 -8.64 -16.87 -30.67
N GLY A 99 -9.22 -17.71 -31.52
CA GLY A 99 -10.65 -18.01 -31.52
C GLY A 99 -11.47 -17.27 -32.59
N PRO A 100 -12.80 -17.50 -32.60
CA PRO A 100 -13.69 -16.90 -33.58
C PRO A 100 -13.84 -15.38 -33.37
N GLU A 101 -14.35 -14.68 -34.40
CA GLU A 101 -14.66 -13.26 -34.33
C GLU A 101 -15.54 -12.94 -33.12
N GLN A 102 -15.10 -11.98 -32.31
CA GLN A 102 -15.81 -11.58 -31.10
C GLN A 102 -15.52 -10.12 -30.72
N PRO A 103 -16.39 -9.50 -29.90
CA PRO A 103 -16.13 -8.18 -29.37
C PRO A 103 -14.93 -8.16 -28.41
N VAL A 104 -14.15 -7.08 -28.45
CA VAL A 104 -13.03 -6.83 -27.55
C VAL A 104 -13.22 -5.50 -26.84
N ARG A 105 -12.99 -5.49 -25.53
CA ARG A 105 -12.86 -4.28 -24.73
C ARG A 105 -11.45 -4.16 -24.21
N ILE A 106 -10.84 -3.00 -24.41
CA ILE A 106 -9.49 -2.68 -24.01
C ILE A 106 -9.54 -1.68 -22.87
N LEU A 107 -8.82 -1.96 -21.80
CA LEU A 107 -8.55 -1.04 -20.70
C LEU A 107 -7.04 -0.86 -20.58
N HIS A 108 -6.54 0.37 -20.55
CA HIS A 108 -5.12 0.59 -20.30
C HIS A 108 -4.74 0.22 -18.87
N GLY A 109 -3.56 -0.38 -18.69
CA GLY A 109 -3.11 -0.91 -17.40
C GLY A 109 -2.95 0.14 -16.30
N ASP A 110 -2.75 1.40 -16.67
CA ASP A 110 -2.69 2.57 -15.78
C ASP A 110 -4.07 3.22 -15.52
N THR A 111 -5.15 2.69 -16.08
CA THR A 111 -6.47 3.31 -16.00
C THR A 111 -7.40 2.51 -15.10
N LEU A 112 -8.11 3.18 -14.21
CA LEU A 112 -9.22 2.61 -13.44
C LEU A 112 -10.50 3.42 -13.68
N LEU A 113 -11.56 2.74 -14.11
CA LEU A 113 -12.91 3.29 -14.21
C LEU A 113 -13.77 2.71 -13.10
N THR A 114 -14.36 3.58 -12.27
CA THR A 114 -15.28 3.15 -11.20
C THR A 114 -16.68 2.77 -11.71
N SER A 115 -16.95 3.04 -12.99
CA SER A 115 -18.15 2.61 -13.69
C SER A 115 -17.75 2.37 -15.14
N VAL A 116 -17.84 1.11 -15.57
CA VAL A 116 -17.39 0.68 -16.88
C VAL A 116 -18.55 0.73 -17.88
N PRO A 117 -18.40 1.38 -19.04
CA PRO A 117 -19.43 1.37 -20.07
C PRO A 117 -19.70 -0.04 -20.64
N THR A 118 -20.91 -0.26 -21.15
CA THR A 118 -21.34 -1.58 -21.63
C THR A 118 -21.43 -1.69 -23.15
N GLY A 119 -21.35 -0.58 -23.88
CA GLY A 119 -21.52 -0.52 -25.33
C GLY A 119 -20.40 -1.22 -26.09
N LEU A 120 -20.51 -1.14 -27.42
CA LEU A 120 -19.53 -1.61 -28.40
C LEU A 120 -19.36 -0.53 -29.46
N ASP A 121 -18.21 -0.55 -30.13
CA ASP A 121 -17.79 0.48 -31.08
C ASP A 121 -17.82 1.88 -30.44
N GLU A 122 -17.29 1.96 -29.22
CA GLU A 122 -17.24 3.18 -28.41
C GLU A 122 -15.85 3.42 -27.79
N ILE A 123 -15.52 4.69 -27.58
CA ILE A 123 -14.31 5.13 -26.87
C ILE A 123 -14.73 5.98 -25.67
N GLY A 124 -14.20 5.64 -24.50
CA GLY A 124 -14.36 6.44 -23.30
C GLY A 124 -13.58 7.74 -23.43
N VAL A 125 -14.25 8.87 -23.21
CA VAL A 125 -13.64 10.20 -23.30
C VAL A 125 -13.94 11.04 -22.08
N ALA A 126 -12.98 11.87 -21.68
CA ALA A 126 -13.13 12.82 -20.60
C ALA A 126 -12.43 14.15 -20.94
N PRO A 127 -12.90 15.29 -20.42
CA PRO A 127 -12.21 16.57 -20.62
C PRO A 127 -10.91 16.60 -19.82
N SER A 128 -9.82 17.01 -20.45
CA SER A 128 -8.53 17.23 -19.80
C SER A 128 -8.08 18.69 -19.94
N GLU A 129 -7.58 19.24 -18.83
CA GLU A 129 -6.83 20.50 -18.80
C GLU A 129 -5.31 20.27 -18.75
N GLU A 130 -4.85 19.02 -18.68
CA GLU A 130 -3.45 18.65 -18.50
C GLU A 130 -2.72 18.48 -19.84
N GLY A 131 -1.48 18.99 -19.92
CA GLY A 131 -0.66 19.00 -21.13
C GLY A 131 0.10 17.71 -21.44
N TYR A 132 -0.40 16.56 -20.99
CA TYR A 132 0.20 15.25 -21.25
C TYR A 132 -0.07 14.78 -22.69
N SER A 133 0.72 13.81 -23.17
CA SER A 133 0.62 13.24 -24.52
C SER A 133 -0.55 12.25 -24.64
N TRP A 134 -1.77 12.73 -24.38
CA TRP A 134 -2.99 11.93 -24.56
C TRP A 134 -3.53 12.01 -25.98
N ALA A 135 -4.35 11.02 -26.35
CA ALA A 135 -5.05 10.99 -27.63
C ALA A 135 -6.27 11.90 -27.56
N GLU A 136 -6.23 13.03 -28.25
CA GLU A 136 -7.36 13.94 -28.42
C GLU A 136 -8.36 13.33 -29.40
N VAL A 137 -9.65 13.40 -29.04
CA VAL A 137 -10.76 12.86 -29.83
C VAL A 137 -11.60 14.00 -30.37
N HIS A 138 -11.60 14.16 -31.69
CA HIS A 138 -12.49 15.10 -32.38
C HIS A 138 -13.79 14.40 -32.73
N ARG A 139 -14.94 14.99 -32.34
CA ARG A 139 -16.27 14.40 -32.55
C ARG A 139 -17.29 15.40 -33.06
N GLU A 140 -18.31 14.89 -33.75
CA GLU A 140 -19.56 15.60 -34.07
C GLU A 140 -20.73 14.83 -33.45
N GLY A 141 -21.45 15.46 -32.50
CA GLY A 141 -22.31 14.73 -31.58
C GLY A 141 -21.49 13.67 -30.84
N ASN A 142 -21.87 12.40 -30.95
CA ASN A 142 -21.10 11.29 -30.38
C ASN A 142 -20.17 10.62 -31.39
N ARG A 143 -20.26 10.93 -32.69
CA ARG A 143 -19.50 10.25 -33.74
C ARG A 143 -18.06 10.78 -33.79
N ILE A 144 -17.08 9.88 -33.83
CA ILE A 144 -15.67 10.25 -33.95
C ILE A 144 -15.35 10.67 -35.39
N LEU A 145 -14.69 11.83 -35.53
CA LEU A 145 -14.19 12.39 -36.78
C LEU A 145 -12.68 12.17 -36.95
N GLY A 146 -11.92 12.13 -35.85
CA GLY A 146 -10.48 11.92 -35.86
C GLY A 146 -9.92 11.71 -34.45
N VAL A 147 -8.77 11.04 -34.36
CA VAL A 147 -8.04 10.81 -33.11
C VAL A 147 -6.57 11.16 -33.34
N HIS A 148 -6.00 12.05 -32.53
CA HIS A 148 -4.63 12.53 -32.73
C HIS A 148 -3.85 12.58 -31.40
N THR A 149 -2.58 12.16 -31.45
CA THR A 149 -1.66 12.32 -30.32
C THR A 149 -0.96 13.67 -30.42
N PHE A 150 -0.96 14.45 -29.33
CA PHE A 150 -0.20 15.69 -29.27
C PHE A 150 1.10 15.51 -28.49
N ALA A 151 2.14 16.22 -28.91
CA ALA A 151 3.36 16.32 -28.12
C ALA A 151 3.07 17.07 -26.81
N ALA A 152 3.61 16.56 -25.70
CA ALA A 152 3.48 17.19 -24.39
C ALA A 152 4.03 18.64 -24.41
N GLY A 153 3.40 19.53 -23.65
CA GLY A 153 3.89 20.91 -23.43
C GLY A 153 3.41 21.98 -24.40
N LEU A 154 2.45 21.70 -25.28
CA LEU A 154 1.78 22.73 -26.07
C LEU A 154 0.72 23.48 -25.24
N PRO A 155 0.62 24.82 -25.32
CA PRO A 155 -0.38 25.57 -24.56
C PRO A 155 -1.79 25.14 -24.97
N VAL A 156 -2.56 24.73 -23.96
CA VAL A 156 -3.96 24.32 -24.12
C VAL A 156 -4.84 25.54 -23.83
N SER A 157 -5.48 26.09 -24.86
CA SER A 157 -6.35 27.27 -24.73
C SER A 157 -7.79 26.93 -24.32
N HIS A 158 -8.21 25.67 -24.48
CA HIS A 158 -9.53 25.14 -24.08
C HIS A 158 -9.39 23.68 -23.65
N PRO A 159 -10.22 23.17 -22.71
CA PRO A 159 -10.20 21.77 -22.30
C PRO A 159 -10.35 20.86 -23.52
N ARG A 160 -9.42 19.92 -23.67
CA ARG A 160 -9.41 18.97 -24.80
C ARG A 160 -10.15 17.71 -24.39
N LEU A 161 -10.93 17.16 -25.30
CA LEU A 161 -11.58 15.87 -25.08
C LEU A 161 -10.57 14.76 -25.38
N VAL A 162 -10.17 14.00 -24.37
CA VAL A 162 -9.13 12.97 -24.50
C VAL A 162 -9.70 11.58 -24.27
N ALA A 163 -9.12 10.58 -24.94
CA ALA A 163 -9.43 9.18 -24.67
C ALA A 163 -8.93 8.78 -23.27
N CYS A 164 -9.81 8.21 -22.45
CA CYS A 164 -9.54 7.91 -21.04
C CYS A 164 -9.01 6.50 -20.81
N GLY A 165 -8.41 5.86 -21.82
CA GLY A 165 -7.86 4.50 -21.72
C GLY A 165 -8.88 3.35 -21.80
N TYR A 166 -10.15 3.63 -22.14
CA TYR A 166 -11.19 2.61 -22.39
C TYR A 166 -11.64 2.62 -23.86
N PHE A 167 -11.63 1.45 -24.48
CA PHE A 167 -12.04 1.26 -25.88
C PHE A 167 -12.86 -0.03 -26.02
N ALA A 168 -13.92 0.00 -26.80
CA ALA A 168 -14.74 -1.19 -27.09
C ALA A 168 -14.99 -1.31 -28.58
N PHE A 169 -14.75 -2.50 -29.13
CA PHE A 169 -14.89 -2.80 -30.54
C PHE A 169 -15.75 -4.04 -30.71
N ALA A 170 -16.74 -3.97 -31.62
CA ALA A 170 -17.57 -5.12 -31.94
C ALA A 170 -16.79 -6.22 -32.69
N HIS A 171 -15.71 -5.83 -33.39
CA HIS A 171 -14.99 -6.70 -34.32
C HIS A 171 -13.47 -6.72 -34.08
N SER A 172 -12.97 -7.74 -33.36
CA SER A 172 -11.55 -7.89 -33.07
C SER A 172 -10.68 -8.01 -34.34
N SER A 173 -11.11 -8.74 -35.37
CA SER A 173 -10.30 -8.88 -36.59
C SER A 173 -10.22 -7.59 -37.40
N ALA A 174 -11.26 -6.76 -37.36
CA ALA A 174 -11.25 -5.44 -38.00
C ALA A 174 -10.27 -4.50 -37.28
N LEU A 175 -10.25 -4.53 -35.94
CA LEU A 175 -9.27 -3.79 -35.15
C LEU A 175 -7.83 -4.21 -35.49
N VAL A 176 -7.56 -5.51 -35.50
CA VAL A 176 -6.22 -6.04 -35.85
C VAL A 176 -5.81 -5.58 -37.24
N ARG A 177 -6.68 -5.70 -38.25
CA ARG A 177 -6.36 -5.23 -39.61
C ARG A 177 -6.10 -3.73 -39.66
N ALA A 178 -6.85 -2.93 -38.92
CA ALA A 178 -6.69 -1.49 -38.87
C ALA A 178 -5.33 -1.09 -38.27
N ILE A 179 -4.94 -1.68 -37.13
CA ILE A 179 -3.65 -1.42 -36.48
C ILE A 179 -2.48 -1.89 -37.36
N VAL A 180 -2.58 -3.07 -37.99
CA VAL A 180 -1.52 -3.58 -38.88
C VAL A 180 -1.33 -2.67 -40.10
N ARG A 181 -2.43 -2.18 -40.70
CA ARG A 181 -2.35 -1.20 -41.81
C ARG A 181 -1.77 0.15 -41.36
N ALA A 182 -2.00 0.51 -40.11
CA ALA A 182 -1.41 1.67 -39.44
C ALA A 182 0.01 1.41 -38.89
N ARG A 183 0.69 0.35 -39.37
CA ARG A 183 2.09 0.03 -39.03
C ARG A 183 2.34 -0.07 -37.52
N GLY A 184 1.38 -0.62 -36.78
CA GLY A 184 1.50 -0.81 -35.33
C GLY A 184 1.06 0.39 -34.49
N SER A 185 0.73 1.54 -35.09
CA SER A 185 0.20 2.69 -34.36
C SER A 185 -1.22 2.40 -33.86
N PHE A 186 -1.41 2.42 -32.54
CA PHE A 186 -2.71 2.18 -31.91
C PHE A 186 -3.71 3.29 -32.25
N VAL A 187 -3.29 4.55 -32.15
CA VAL A 187 -4.14 5.73 -32.39
C VAL A 187 -4.57 5.81 -33.87
N GLU A 188 -3.63 5.67 -34.80
CA GLU A 188 -3.96 5.65 -36.23
C GLU A 188 -4.80 4.42 -36.61
N GLY A 189 -4.59 3.29 -35.95
CA GLY A 189 -5.39 2.08 -36.10
C GLY A 189 -6.85 2.29 -35.66
N ILE A 190 -7.06 2.96 -34.53
CA ILE A 190 -8.39 3.36 -34.06
C ILE A 190 -9.08 4.27 -35.08
N GLU A 191 -8.36 5.29 -35.57
CA GLU A 191 -8.92 6.20 -36.56
C GLU A 191 -9.31 5.47 -37.85
N ALA A 192 -8.49 4.52 -38.31
CA ALA A 192 -8.80 3.67 -39.45
C ALA A 192 -10.02 2.78 -39.20
N TYR A 193 -10.16 2.20 -38.00
CA TYR A 193 -11.35 1.44 -37.62
C TYR A 193 -12.60 2.33 -37.60
N ALA A 194 -12.51 3.54 -37.03
CA ALA A 194 -13.60 4.51 -36.99
C ALA A 194 -14.11 4.86 -38.40
N ARG A 195 -13.20 5.00 -39.36
CA ARG A 195 -13.54 5.26 -40.78
C ARG A 195 -14.22 4.08 -41.46
N GLU A 196 -13.84 2.84 -41.13
CA GLU A 196 -14.39 1.63 -41.75
C GLU A 196 -15.74 1.21 -41.14
N ARG A 197 -15.86 1.26 -39.81
CA ARG A 197 -16.99 0.66 -39.06
C ARG A 197 -17.86 1.67 -38.32
N GLY A 198 -17.36 2.90 -38.14
CA GLY A 198 -17.95 3.87 -37.22
C GLY A 198 -17.50 3.61 -35.78
N LEU A 199 -17.18 4.67 -35.05
CA LEU A 199 -16.99 4.65 -33.61
C LEU A 199 -17.72 5.85 -33.00
N CYS A 200 -18.30 5.61 -31.83
CA CYS A 200 -18.89 6.66 -31.00
C CYS A 200 -18.02 6.96 -29.79
N THR A 201 -18.28 8.09 -29.15
CA THR A 201 -17.72 8.44 -27.85
C THR A 201 -18.74 8.19 -26.77
N VAL A 202 -18.26 7.78 -25.59
CA VAL A 202 -19.04 7.74 -24.36
C VAL A 202 -18.36 8.65 -23.34
N ASP A 203 -19.12 9.63 -22.84
CA ASP A 203 -18.60 10.59 -21.87
C ASP A 203 -18.43 9.90 -20.51
N ILE A 204 -17.21 9.95 -20.00
CA ILE A 204 -16.86 9.47 -18.67
C ILE A 204 -16.77 10.66 -17.73
N ASP A 205 -17.51 10.58 -16.63
CA ASP A 205 -17.39 11.54 -15.54
C ASP A 205 -15.95 11.54 -14.99
N LEU A 206 -15.35 12.73 -14.87
CA LEU A 206 -13.99 12.89 -14.35
C LEU A 206 -13.81 12.29 -12.95
N ALA A 207 -14.85 12.33 -12.11
CA ALA A 207 -14.80 11.71 -10.79
C ALA A 207 -14.71 10.18 -10.86
N LYS A 208 -15.02 9.59 -12.02
CA LYS A 208 -15.04 8.14 -12.24
C LYS A 208 -13.84 7.64 -13.03
N TRP A 209 -13.01 8.53 -13.58
CA TRP A 209 -11.77 8.20 -14.28
C TRP A 209 -10.55 8.47 -13.38
N LEU A 210 -9.83 7.41 -13.06
CA LEU A 210 -8.62 7.44 -12.26
C LEU A 210 -7.45 7.01 -13.15
N ASP A 211 -6.57 7.97 -13.46
CA ASP A 211 -5.37 7.77 -14.26
C ASP A 211 -4.13 7.65 -13.36
N PHE A 212 -3.35 6.60 -13.55
CA PHE A 212 -2.12 6.28 -12.83
C PHE A 212 -0.88 6.32 -13.74
N GLY A 213 -1.01 6.82 -14.98
CA GLY A 213 0.04 6.74 -16.01
C GLY A 213 1.19 7.73 -15.82
N HIS A 214 0.97 8.81 -15.05
CA HIS A 214 1.99 9.81 -14.74
C HIS A 214 2.03 10.11 -13.25
N LEU A 215 3.16 10.58 -12.74
CA LEU A 215 3.37 10.77 -11.31
C LEU A 215 2.33 11.73 -10.67
N GLN A 216 1.99 12.83 -11.35
CA GLN A 216 0.98 13.77 -10.87
C GLN A 216 -0.42 13.15 -10.85
N THR A 217 -0.81 12.49 -11.95
CA THR A 217 -2.14 11.87 -12.06
C THR A 217 -2.28 10.69 -11.12
N PHE A 218 -1.22 9.90 -10.93
CA PHE A 218 -1.11 8.82 -9.95
C PHE A 218 -1.49 9.30 -8.54
N PHE A 219 -0.84 10.34 -8.01
CA PHE A 219 -1.12 10.79 -6.65
C PHE A 219 -2.50 11.45 -6.51
N ARG A 220 -2.99 12.10 -7.57
CA ARG A 220 -4.37 12.59 -7.63
C ARG A 220 -5.37 11.44 -7.57
N SER A 221 -5.17 10.40 -8.37
CA SER A 221 -6.04 9.23 -8.47
C SER A 221 -6.03 8.40 -7.19
N ARG A 222 -4.85 8.18 -6.60
CA ARG A 222 -4.69 7.53 -5.30
C ARG A 222 -5.47 8.25 -4.20
N ARG A 223 -5.40 9.59 -4.18
CA ARG A 223 -6.15 10.42 -3.24
C ARG A 223 -7.67 10.25 -3.40
N LEU A 224 -8.17 10.32 -4.63
CA LEU A 224 -9.60 10.15 -4.92
C LEU A 224 -10.09 8.77 -4.45
N LEU A 225 -9.31 7.72 -4.71
CA LEU A 225 -9.63 6.37 -4.29
C LEU A 225 -9.66 6.22 -2.75
N ALA A 226 -8.70 6.83 -2.05
CA ALA A 226 -8.66 6.84 -0.59
C ALA A 226 -9.86 7.59 0.02
N SER A 227 -10.22 8.74 -0.57
CA SER A 227 -11.33 9.59 -0.11
C SER A 227 -12.68 8.89 -0.23
N ALA A 228 -12.90 8.15 -1.33
CA ALA A 228 -14.14 7.40 -1.56
C ALA A 228 -14.39 6.30 -0.51
N ARG A 229 -13.32 5.77 0.10
CA ARG A 229 -13.39 4.66 1.07
C ARG A 229 -13.48 5.10 2.52
N ALA A 230 -13.02 6.32 2.83
CA ALA A 230 -12.81 6.75 4.21
C ALA A 230 -13.80 7.83 4.68
N PHE A 231 -14.85 8.11 3.91
CA PHE A 231 -15.78 9.25 4.03
C PHE A 231 -16.26 9.58 5.46
N ASN A 232 -16.34 8.58 6.35
CA ASN A 232 -16.86 8.75 7.72
C ASN A 232 -15.79 9.11 8.78
N MET A 233 -14.49 8.86 8.54
CA MET A 233 -13.44 9.07 9.55
C MET A 233 -12.21 9.82 9.03
N LEU A 234 -12.01 9.86 7.71
CA LEU A 234 -10.89 10.55 7.07
C LEU A 234 -11.42 11.35 5.88
N ARG A 235 -11.13 12.65 5.86
CA ARG A 235 -11.47 13.53 4.74
C ARG A 235 -10.19 14.05 4.11
N ILE A 236 -10.05 13.90 2.80
CA ILE A 236 -8.88 14.35 2.05
C ILE A 236 -9.34 15.22 0.89
N ASP A 237 -9.04 16.52 0.93
CA ASP A 237 -9.49 17.48 -0.10
C ASP A 237 -8.40 17.80 -1.14
N GLY A 238 -7.19 17.25 -0.97
CA GLY A 238 -6.03 17.46 -1.84
C GLY A 238 -5.00 18.44 -1.30
N ARG A 239 -5.32 19.16 -0.23
CA ARG A 239 -4.36 20.00 0.51
C ARG A 239 -4.15 19.46 1.90
N THR A 240 -5.21 18.95 2.52
CA THR A 240 -5.16 18.48 3.90
C THR A 240 -5.80 17.11 4.06
N VAL A 241 -5.42 16.45 5.16
CA VAL A 241 -6.02 15.23 5.69
C VAL A 241 -6.62 15.57 7.03
N ARG A 242 -7.93 15.43 7.16
CA ARG A 242 -8.64 15.58 8.42
C ARG A 242 -9.09 14.23 8.93
N LYS A 243 -8.65 13.89 10.14
CA LYS A 243 -9.01 12.65 10.84
C LYS A 243 -10.02 12.98 11.93
N LEU A 244 -11.10 12.21 12.01
CA LEU A 244 -12.18 12.39 12.98
C LEU A 244 -12.39 11.08 13.74
N SER A 245 -12.58 11.18 15.06
CA SER A 245 -12.86 10.02 15.92
C SER A 245 -13.74 10.40 17.11
N ALA A 246 -14.53 9.42 17.58
CA ALA A 246 -15.22 9.49 18.86
C ALA A 246 -14.28 9.26 20.06
N ASP A 247 -13.10 8.68 19.82
CA ASP A 247 -12.00 8.59 20.80
C ASP A 247 -11.30 9.96 20.89
N THR A 248 -11.88 10.85 21.69
CA THR A 248 -11.45 12.25 21.80
C THR A 248 -10.07 12.38 22.41
N GLU A 249 -9.80 11.63 23.49
CA GLU A 249 -8.50 11.61 24.18
C GLU A 249 -7.37 11.24 23.23
N LYS A 250 -7.57 10.19 22.41
CA LYS A 250 -6.60 9.79 21.39
C LYS A 250 -6.34 10.93 20.40
N MET A 251 -7.37 11.53 19.80
CA MET A 251 -7.17 12.58 18.78
C MET A 251 -6.50 13.83 19.33
N VAL A 252 -6.86 14.25 20.55
CA VAL A 252 -6.20 15.37 21.23
C VAL A 252 -4.72 15.05 21.47
N ALA A 253 -4.39 13.82 21.85
CA ALA A 253 -3.02 13.39 22.04
C ALA A 253 -2.20 13.40 20.72
N GLU A 254 -2.74 12.86 19.62
CA GLU A 254 -2.05 12.88 18.32
C GLU A 254 -1.80 14.33 17.86
N ALA A 255 -2.79 15.23 18.02
CA ALA A 255 -2.65 16.65 17.70
C ALA A 255 -1.60 17.37 18.58
N SER A 256 -1.64 17.11 19.89
CA SER A 256 -0.71 17.68 20.86
C SER A 256 0.74 17.27 20.57
N TRP A 257 0.94 16.05 20.08
CA TRP A 257 2.26 15.58 19.66
C TRP A 257 2.84 16.45 18.53
N PHE A 258 2.06 16.69 17.47
CA PHE A 258 2.49 17.55 16.37
C PHE A 258 2.75 18.99 16.82
N ALA A 259 1.88 19.54 17.67
CA ALA A 259 2.02 20.89 18.18
C ALA A 259 3.29 21.07 19.04
N SER A 260 3.68 20.03 19.77
CA SER A 260 4.75 20.06 20.78
C SER A 260 6.11 19.59 20.26
N VAL A 261 6.19 19.07 19.03
CA VAL A 261 7.44 18.55 18.46
C VAL A 261 8.47 19.68 18.27
N PRO A 262 9.75 19.50 18.69
CA PRO A 262 10.77 20.53 18.60
C PRO A 262 11.13 20.87 17.15
N PRO A 263 11.66 22.08 16.88
CA PRO A 263 11.97 22.54 15.52
C PRO A 263 12.86 21.60 14.70
N THR A 264 13.82 20.91 15.35
CA THR A 264 14.73 19.95 14.71
C THR A 264 14.01 18.74 14.10
N LEU A 265 12.85 18.36 14.65
CA LEU A 265 12.06 17.23 14.19
C LEU A 265 10.95 17.62 13.21
N ARG A 266 10.53 18.89 13.17
CA ARG A 266 9.43 19.35 12.31
C ARG A 266 9.63 19.07 10.83
N VAL A 267 10.88 18.98 10.39
CA VAL A 267 11.22 18.65 8.99
C VAL A 267 10.89 17.20 8.61
N TYR A 268 10.66 16.33 9.59
CA TYR A 268 10.26 14.94 9.42
C TYR A 268 8.76 14.73 9.67
N THR A 269 7.99 15.74 10.08
CA THR A 269 6.57 15.55 10.44
C THR A 269 5.65 16.19 9.41
N ALA A 270 4.49 15.59 9.16
CA ALA A 270 3.42 16.32 8.48
C ALA A 270 3.06 17.58 9.27
N ARG A 271 2.74 18.66 8.55
CA ARG A 271 2.42 19.95 9.18
C ARG A 271 1.01 19.89 9.76
N LEU A 272 0.87 20.12 11.06
CA LEU A 272 -0.44 20.37 11.69
C LEU A 272 -1.03 21.69 11.17
N ILE A 273 -2.27 21.63 10.71
CA ILE A 273 -3.04 22.75 10.16
C ILE A 273 -4.08 23.21 11.16
N ASP A 274 -4.87 22.28 11.71
CA ASP A 274 -5.94 22.57 12.66
C ASP A 274 -6.19 21.38 13.59
N SER A 275 -6.84 21.62 14.72
CA SER A 275 -7.30 20.58 15.65
C SER A 275 -8.38 21.13 16.58
N GLY A 276 -9.35 20.30 16.95
CA GLY A 276 -10.41 20.71 17.86
C GLY A 276 -11.47 19.64 18.03
N GLU A 277 -12.65 20.06 18.48
CA GLU A 277 -13.83 19.21 18.62
C GLU A 277 -14.99 19.79 17.81
N GLU A 278 -15.72 18.92 17.12
CA GLU A 278 -16.90 19.27 16.35
C GLU A 278 -17.97 18.19 16.56
N ASN A 279 -19.18 18.60 16.95
CA ASN A 279 -20.34 17.71 17.14
C ASN A 279 -20.08 16.49 18.06
N GLY A 280 -19.27 16.67 19.12
CA GLY A 280 -18.92 15.59 20.05
C GLY A 280 -17.87 14.60 19.53
N THR A 281 -17.21 14.91 18.41
CA THR A 281 -16.05 14.18 17.89
C THR A 281 -14.83 15.07 17.82
N ALA A 282 -13.67 14.57 18.24
CA ALA A 282 -12.42 15.30 18.12
C ALA A 282 -11.81 15.08 16.73
N PHE A 283 -11.05 16.06 16.28
CA PHE A 283 -10.34 16.00 15.01
C PHE A 283 -8.97 16.68 15.08
N TYR A 284 -8.10 16.27 14.18
CA TYR A 284 -6.96 17.07 13.75
C TYR A 284 -6.81 17.02 12.24
N GLU A 285 -6.13 18.01 11.70
CA GLU A 285 -5.90 18.20 10.29
C GLU A 285 -4.42 18.45 10.02
N THR A 286 -3.84 17.71 9.08
CA THR A 286 -2.47 17.87 8.61
C THR A 286 -2.40 18.17 7.12
N GLU A 287 -1.26 18.68 6.65
CA GLU A 287 -0.97 18.77 5.22
C GLU A 287 -0.99 17.36 4.57
N TYR A 288 -1.63 17.25 3.39
CA TYR A 288 -1.64 16.00 2.63
C TYR A 288 -0.33 15.82 1.88
N GLU A 289 0.40 14.78 2.28
CA GLU A 289 1.66 14.43 1.65
C GLU A 289 1.43 13.52 0.44
N HIS A 290 1.76 14.03 -0.76
CA HIS A 290 1.74 13.27 -2.02
C HIS A 290 2.96 12.34 -2.13
N LEU A 291 3.11 11.43 -1.16
CA LEU A 291 4.24 10.53 -1.03
C LEU A 291 3.76 9.08 -0.82
N PRO A 292 4.51 8.06 -1.29
CA PRO A 292 4.25 6.68 -0.92
C PRO A 292 4.60 6.43 0.54
N THR A 293 3.83 5.54 1.18
CA THR A 293 4.20 4.94 2.47
C THR A 293 5.34 3.95 2.26
N LEU A 294 6.18 3.75 3.28
CA LEU A 294 7.15 2.66 3.27
C LEU A 294 6.45 1.30 3.19
N SER A 295 5.20 1.20 3.63
CA SER A 295 4.38 -0.01 3.50
C SER A 295 4.14 -0.37 2.03
N GLU A 296 3.70 0.60 1.23
CA GLU A 296 3.51 0.45 -0.21
C GLU A 296 4.83 0.06 -0.89
N LEU A 297 5.93 0.74 -0.55
CA LEU A 297 7.25 0.47 -1.13
C LEU A 297 7.80 -0.90 -0.73
N PHE A 298 7.59 -1.33 0.52
CA PHE A 298 8.10 -2.59 1.04
C PHE A 298 7.35 -3.80 0.48
N VAL A 299 6.03 -3.72 0.41
CA VAL A 299 5.20 -4.85 -0.02
C VAL A 299 5.15 -4.98 -1.53
N PHE A 300 5.12 -3.84 -2.25
CA PHE A 300 4.82 -3.82 -3.67
C PHE A 300 5.91 -3.18 -4.53
N GLY A 301 6.77 -2.35 -3.96
CA GLY A 301 7.85 -1.71 -4.71
C GLY A 301 8.95 -2.67 -5.15
N THR A 302 9.72 -2.27 -6.15
CA THR A 302 10.93 -2.97 -6.63
C THR A 302 12.18 -2.09 -6.49
N LEU A 303 12.19 -1.24 -5.47
CA LEU A 303 13.30 -0.32 -5.19
C LEU A 303 14.60 -1.06 -4.89
N GLY A 304 15.69 -0.60 -5.51
CA GLY A 304 17.02 -1.17 -5.32
C GLY A 304 17.63 -0.85 -3.94
N ARG A 305 18.63 -1.65 -3.55
CA ARG A 305 19.33 -1.56 -2.26
C ARG A 305 19.80 -0.14 -1.91
N ALA A 306 20.36 0.60 -2.87
CA ALA A 306 20.86 1.95 -2.64
C ALA A 306 19.76 2.93 -2.19
N THR A 307 18.53 2.81 -2.72
CA THR A 307 17.41 3.65 -2.30
C THR A 307 16.93 3.29 -0.92
N TRP A 308 16.79 1.99 -0.63
CA TRP A 308 16.45 1.52 0.71
C TRP A 308 17.47 1.89 1.78
N MET A 309 18.77 1.87 1.48
CA MET A 309 19.78 2.34 2.44
C MET A 309 19.58 3.83 2.79
N ARG A 310 19.16 4.67 1.83
CA ARG A 310 18.79 6.06 2.11
C ARG A 310 17.52 6.17 2.94
N VAL A 311 16.51 5.33 2.68
CA VAL A 311 15.29 5.24 3.49
C VAL A 311 15.65 4.90 4.94
N LEU A 312 16.44 3.84 5.16
CA LEU A 312 16.85 3.41 6.50
C LEU A 312 17.68 4.49 7.20
N GLN A 313 18.61 5.13 6.49
CA GLN A 313 19.40 6.23 7.02
C GLN A 313 18.50 7.39 7.47
N SER A 314 17.50 7.77 6.68
CA SER A 314 16.56 8.84 7.06
C SER A 314 15.69 8.45 8.27
N CYS A 315 15.30 7.17 8.39
CA CYS A 315 14.62 6.66 9.58
C CYS A 315 15.53 6.72 10.81
N HIS A 316 16.78 6.32 10.66
CA HIS A 316 17.78 6.37 11.73
C HIS A 316 18.04 7.81 12.19
N GLU A 317 18.18 8.78 11.28
CA GLU A 317 18.36 10.20 11.62
C GLU A 317 17.17 10.77 12.41
N PHE A 318 15.95 10.43 12.01
CA PHE A 318 14.75 10.81 12.75
C PHE A 318 14.78 10.24 14.18
N LEU A 319 15.01 8.93 14.32
CA LEU A 319 15.03 8.26 15.62
C LEU A 319 16.19 8.74 16.51
N ALA A 320 17.37 8.98 15.94
CA ALA A 320 18.50 9.55 16.66
C ALA A 320 18.20 10.98 17.15
N THR A 321 17.52 11.78 16.33
CA THR A 321 17.08 13.13 16.74
C THR A 321 16.05 13.05 17.87
N CYS A 322 15.09 12.13 17.79
CA CYS A 322 14.15 11.87 18.88
C CYS A 322 14.86 11.47 20.18
N ALA A 323 15.83 10.55 20.10
CA ALA A 323 16.61 10.07 21.24
C ALA A 323 17.50 11.15 21.87
N SER A 324 17.88 12.18 21.12
CA SER A 324 18.72 13.28 21.61
C SER A 324 17.98 14.23 22.57
N VAL A 325 16.65 14.24 22.55
CA VAL A 325 15.82 15.14 23.37
C VAL A 325 15.27 14.37 24.56
N GLN A 326 15.82 14.63 25.74
CA GLN A 326 15.43 13.96 26.98
C GLN A 326 14.14 14.54 27.56
N GLY A 327 13.25 13.65 28.00
CA GLY A 327 12.04 13.94 28.74
C GLY A 327 12.26 14.00 30.25
N PRO A 328 11.24 14.42 31.01
CA PRO A 328 11.33 14.63 32.45
C PRO A 328 11.44 13.31 33.22
N GLU A 329 10.69 12.28 32.82
CA GLU A 329 10.51 11.05 33.59
C GLU A 329 11.45 9.90 33.17
N PRO A 330 11.57 8.84 33.98
CA PRO A 330 12.22 7.59 33.59
C PRO A 330 11.49 6.89 32.44
N ALA A 331 12.25 6.40 31.45
CA ALA A 331 11.71 5.71 30.27
C ALA A 331 11.10 4.34 30.63
N SER A 332 11.61 3.68 31.67
CA SER A 332 11.15 2.36 32.11
C SER A 332 9.67 2.32 32.49
N ILE A 333 9.13 3.40 33.05
CA ILE A 333 7.71 3.53 33.38
C ILE A 333 6.89 3.49 32.08
N ALA A 334 7.26 4.33 31.11
CA ALA A 334 6.58 4.38 29.82
C ALA A 334 6.68 3.04 29.09
N LEU A 335 7.87 2.45 29.02
CA LEU A 335 8.07 1.19 28.32
C LEU A 335 7.29 0.04 28.96
N ARG A 336 7.29 -0.08 30.29
CA ARG A 336 6.49 -1.08 31.02
C ARG A 336 5.03 -0.99 30.64
N GLN A 337 4.48 0.21 30.61
CA GLN A 337 3.09 0.42 30.24
C GLN A 337 2.82 0.05 28.78
N LEU A 338 3.73 0.43 27.88
CA LEU A 338 3.59 0.26 26.44
C LEU A 338 3.76 -1.19 25.98
N ALA A 339 4.71 -1.92 26.56
CA ALA A 339 5.15 -3.24 26.11
C ALA A 339 4.60 -4.39 26.97
N THR A 340 4.37 -4.16 28.26
CA THR A 340 3.97 -5.22 29.20
C THR A 340 2.50 -5.10 29.58
N VAL A 341 2.12 -4.05 30.32
CA VAL A 341 0.77 -3.92 30.92
C VAL A 341 -0.30 -3.96 29.84
N LYS A 342 -0.13 -3.12 28.80
CA LYS A 342 -1.03 -3.07 27.65
C LYS A 342 -1.16 -4.41 26.94
N THR A 343 -0.09 -5.19 26.84
CA THR A 343 -0.10 -6.48 26.15
C THR A 343 -0.94 -7.49 26.92
N ALA A 344 -0.73 -7.61 28.23
CA ALA A 344 -1.50 -8.51 29.09
C ALA A 344 -2.99 -8.15 29.10
N ASP A 345 -3.32 -6.86 29.26
CA ASP A 345 -4.71 -6.39 29.27
C ASP A 345 -5.42 -6.68 27.95
N ARG A 346 -4.73 -6.46 26.82
CA ARG A 346 -5.29 -6.71 25.50
C ARG A 346 -5.42 -8.20 25.16
N LEU A 347 -4.55 -9.07 25.67
CA LEU A 347 -4.73 -10.51 25.57
C LEU A 347 -5.96 -10.98 26.34
N ARG A 348 -6.17 -10.50 27.57
CA ARG A 348 -7.38 -10.80 28.34
C ARG A 348 -8.64 -10.32 27.62
N ARG A 349 -8.60 -9.10 27.07
CA ARG A 349 -9.69 -8.57 26.24
C ARG A 349 -9.97 -9.47 25.03
N PHE A 350 -8.94 -9.86 24.28
CA PHE A 350 -9.08 -10.75 23.14
C PHE A 350 -9.69 -12.10 23.52
N SER A 351 -9.25 -12.70 24.63
CA SER A 351 -9.81 -13.95 25.15
C SER A 351 -11.30 -13.80 25.47
N ASN A 352 -11.68 -12.72 26.15
CA ASN A 352 -13.07 -12.43 26.50
C ASN A 352 -13.96 -12.19 25.27
N GLU A 353 -13.44 -11.49 24.25
CA GLU A 353 -14.19 -11.15 23.03
C GLU A 353 -14.35 -12.34 22.07
N THR A 354 -13.37 -13.25 22.02
CA THR A 354 -13.33 -14.32 21.00
C THR A 354 -13.52 -15.73 21.56
N GLY A 355 -13.38 -15.91 22.88
CA GLY A 355 -13.33 -17.22 23.53
C GLY A 355 -12.03 -17.99 23.31
N PHE A 356 -10.99 -17.36 22.72
CA PHE A 356 -9.68 -18.00 22.55
C PHE A 356 -9.01 -18.21 23.92
N ASP A 357 -8.59 -19.45 24.21
CA ASP A 357 -7.89 -19.77 25.45
C ASP A 357 -6.42 -19.33 25.37
N ILE A 358 -6.13 -18.16 25.93
CA ILE A 358 -4.79 -17.55 25.97
C ILE A 358 -3.82 -18.26 26.94
N HIS A 359 -4.30 -19.24 27.72
CA HIS A 359 -3.51 -20.04 28.64
C HIS A 359 -3.22 -21.46 28.11
N HIS A 360 -3.82 -21.84 26.98
CA HIS A 360 -3.54 -23.13 26.35
C HIS A 360 -2.22 -23.13 25.61
N MET A 361 -1.49 -24.26 25.67
CA MET A 361 -0.25 -24.44 24.89
C MET A 361 -0.55 -24.48 23.39
N LEU A 362 0.37 -23.94 22.59
CA LEU A 362 0.21 -23.82 21.15
C LEU A 362 1.23 -24.69 20.42
N ARG A 363 1.11 -24.75 19.10
CA ARG A 363 2.13 -25.33 18.22
C ARG A 363 2.41 -24.40 17.06
N TYR A 364 3.69 -24.27 16.73
CA TYR A 364 4.15 -23.55 15.55
C TYR A 364 5.06 -24.47 14.72
N ASP A 365 4.72 -24.68 13.44
CA ASP A 365 5.42 -25.63 12.55
C ASP A 365 5.65 -27.01 13.21
N GLY A 366 4.62 -27.49 13.93
CA GLY A 366 4.64 -28.75 14.67
C GLY A 366 5.36 -28.71 16.03
N GLN A 367 6.19 -27.71 16.30
CA GLN A 367 6.92 -27.57 17.56
C GLN A 367 6.00 -27.07 18.69
N PRO A 368 6.10 -27.63 19.91
CA PRO A 368 5.35 -27.15 21.05
C PRO A 368 5.77 -25.72 21.42
N MET A 369 4.79 -24.86 21.64
CA MET A 369 4.96 -23.48 22.07
C MET A 369 4.20 -23.23 23.38
N PRO A 370 4.67 -22.29 24.22
CA PRO A 370 3.91 -21.83 25.37
C PRO A 370 2.58 -21.18 24.95
N SER A 371 1.74 -20.89 25.93
CA SER A 371 0.52 -20.13 25.73
C SER A 371 0.80 -18.66 25.43
N LEU A 372 -0.17 -17.93 24.88
CA LEU A 372 0.01 -16.50 24.58
C LEU A 372 0.33 -15.68 25.84
N MET A 373 -0.27 -16.03 26.98
CA MET A 373 0.03 -15.36 28.25
C MET A 373 1.43 -15.68 28.74
N GLN A 374 1.86 -16.95 28.67
CA GLN A 374 3.23 -17.33 29.07
C GLN A 374 4.26 -16.63 28.18
N ILE A 375 4.01 -16.54 26.87
CA ILE A 375 4.87 -15.78 25.96
C ILE A 375 4.94 -14.32 26.43
N ALA A 376 3.81 -13.67 26.73
CA ALA A 376 3.83 -12.27 27.19
C ALA A 376 4.63 -12.07 28.48
N GLU A 377 4.56 -13.02 29.42
CA GLU A 377 5.34 -13.03 30.66
C GLU A 377 6.84 -13.22 30.39
N ASP A 378 7.21 -14.18 29.53
CA ASP A 378 8.60 -14.43 29.16
C ASP A 378 9.24 -13.19 28.49
N LEU A 379 8.49 -12.52 27.61
CA LEU A 379 8.94 -11.31 26.93
C LEU A 379 9.25 -10.18 27.91
N GLU A 380 8.51 -10.04 29.00
CA GLU A 380 8.77 -9.01 30.02
C GLU A 380 10.16 -9.21 30.65
N THR A 381 10.57 -10.46 30.90
CA THR A 381 11.89 -10.76 31.49
C THR A 381 13.05 -10.34 30.59
N GLY A 382 12.80 -10.24 29.29
CA GLY A 382 13.77 -9.81 28.29
C GLY A 382 13.83 -8.30 28.04
N ILE A 383 13.11 -7.50 28.81
CA ILE A 383 13.08 -6.04 28.66
C ILE A 383 13.73 -5.39 29.88
N ASP A 384 14.74 -4.54 29.67
CA ASP A 384 15.36 -3.79 30.76
C ASP A 384 14.43 -2.65 31.21
N LEU A 385 13.67 -2.95 32.27
CA LEU A 385 12.80 -2.02 32.96
C LEU A 385 13.43 -1.47 34.25
N SER A 386 14.70 -1.79 34.53
CA SER A 386 15.42 -1.41 35.76
C SER A 386 16.29 -0.16 35.61
N GLY A 387 16.59 0.24 34.36
CA GLY A 387 17.54 1.30 34.05
C GLY A 387 17.10 2.73 34.42
N THR A 388 18.12 3.60 34.50
CA THR A 388 17.98 5.06 34.74
C THR A 388 17.79 5.87 33.46
N ARG A 389 17.49 5.19 32.33
CA ARG A 389 17.26 5.84 31.05
C ARG A 389 16.12 6.84 31.19
N ARG A 390 16.35 8.07 30.72
CA ARG A 390 15.29 9.08 30.66
C ARG A 390 14.43 8.84 29.43
N GLN A 391 13.18 9.26 29.52
CA GLN A 391 12.31 9.31 28.36
C GLN A 391 12.97 10.11 27.24
N THR A 392 12.55 9.84 26.01
CA THR A 392 12.93 10.63 24.83
C THR A 392 11.67 10.95 24.06
N ILE A 393 11.78 11.80 23.04
CA ILE A 393 10.65 11.94 22.11
C ILE A 393 10.36 10.57 21.49
N MET A 394 9.08 10.22 21.41
CA MET A 394 8.60 8.95 20.89
C MET A 394 7.45 9.23 19.93
N HIS A 395 7.52 8.70 18.71
CA HIS A 395 6.40 8.70 17.78
C HIS A 395 5.29 7.77 18.29
N GLY A 396 5.65 6.59 18.78
CA GLY A 396 4.76 5.62 19.42
C GLY A 396 4.02 4.70 18.45
N ASP A 397 4.04 5.01 17.16
CA ASP A 397 3.53 4.14 16.10
C ASP A 397 4.40 4.20 14.83
N PHE A 398 5.74 4.20 14.99
CA PHE A 398 6.71 4.34 13.90
C PHE A 398 6.87 3.04 13.05
N CYS A 399 5.77 2.56 12.47
CA CYS A 399 5.74 1.45 11.52
C CYS A 399 5.62 1.97 10.09
N PHE A 400 5.91 1.12 9.09
CA PHE A 400 5.99 1.52 7.69
C PHE A 400 4.73 2.19 7.11
N SER A 401 3.52 1.88 7.61
CA SER A 401 2.30 2.56 7.16
C SER A 401 2.23 4.03 7.57
N ASN A 402 2.96 4.41 8.62
CA ASN A 402 2.97 5.75 9.19
C ASN A 402 4.23 6.54 8.82
N VAL A 403 5.07 5.98 7.95
CA VAL A 403 6.28 6.61 7.43
C VAL A 403 6.14 6.74 5.91
N LEU A 404 6.13 7.97 5.44
CA LEU A 404 6.15 8.34 4.03
C LEU A 404 7.58 8.62 3.59
N TYR A 405 7.90 8.44 2.32
CA TYR A 405 9.23 8.73 1.80
C TYR A 405 9.19 9.60 0.56
N SER A 406 10.06 10.61 0.54
CA SER A 406 10.30 11.43 -0.64
C SER A 406 11.62 11.06 -1.30
N SER A 407 11.54 10.51 -2.52
CA SER A 407 12.72 10.20 -3.34
C SER A 407 13.54 11.45 -3.68
N ARG A 408 12.86 12.58 -3.91
CA ARG A 408 13.43 13.86 -4.36
C ARG A 408 14.33 14.52 -3.32
N VAL A 409 13.90 14.54 -2.05
CA VAL A 409 14.67 15.11 -0.94
C VAL A 409 15.33 14.06 -0.06
N GLN A 410 15.17 12.78 -0.40
CA GLN A 410 15.74 11.61 0.30
C GLN A 410 15.43 11.63 1.80
N ARG A 411 14.19 11.94 2.15
CA ARG A 411 13.76 12.11 3.54
C ARG A 411 12.41 11.47 3.79
N ILE A 412 12.25 10.91 4.97
CA ILE A 412 10.95 10.46 5.45
C ILE A 412 10.08 11.62 5.94
N LYS A 413 8.77 11.40 5.92
CA LYS A 413 7.79 12.17 6.70
C LYS A 413 6.93 11.22 7.53
N VAL A 414 6.74 11.52 8.81
CA VAL A 414 5.92 10.74 9.73
C VAL A 414 4.54 11.36 9.89
N ILE A 415 3.55 10.48 10.00
CA ILE A 415 2.15 10.79 10.22
C ILE A 415 1.61 9.90 11.33
N ASP A 416 0.45 10.25 11.88
CA ASP A 416 -0.26 9.45 12.88
C ASP A 416 0.62 9.05 14.09
N PRO A 417 1.23 10.04 14.78
CA PRO A 417 1.93 9.81 16.03
C PRO A 417 0.93 9.42 17.11
N ARG A 418 1.42 8.80 18.18
CA ARG A 418 0.57 8.36 19.29
C ARG A 418 0.23 9.50 20.25
N GLY A 419 1.23 10.27 20.70
CA GLY A 419 1.00 11.41 21.61
C GLY A 419 0.67 11.09 23.08
N TYR A 420 0.68 9.81 23.47
CA TYR A 420 0.44 9.37 24.84
C TYR A 420 1.09 8.02 25.14
N VAL A 421 1.30 7.74 26.43
CA VAL A 421 1.75 6.45 26.96
C VAL A 421 0.57 5.65 27.49
N GLU A 422 -0.24 6.28 28.34
CA GLU A 422 -1.49 5.76 28.93
C GLU A 422 -2.69 6.46 28.30
N ALA A 423 -3.76 5.71 28.02
CA ALA A 423 -4.95 6.27 27.36
C ALA A 423 -5.60 7.38 28.20
N SER A 424 -5.68 7.19 29.52
CA SER A 424 -6.18 8.18 30.48
C SER A 424 -5.11 9.10 31.06
N GLY A 425 -3.91 9.12 30.46
CA GLY A 425 -2.78 9.93 30.92
C GLY A 425 -2.69 11.28 30.21
N ASP A 426 -1.83 12.17 30.72
CA ASP A 426 -1.56 13.44 30.08
C ASP A 426 -0.94 13.24 28.68
N CYS A 427 -1.34 14.10 27.74
CA CYS A 427 -0.73 14.15 26.41
C CYS A 427 0.76 14.47 26.54
N SER A 428 1.60 13.70 25.85
CA SER A 428 3.05 13.87 25.90
C SER A 428 3.72 13.41 24.61
N VAL A 429 4.73 14.17 24.19
CA VAL A 429 5.66 13.75 23.13
C VAL A 429 6.68 12.73 23.62
N PHE A 430 6.82 12.59 24.94
CA PHE A 430 7.84 11.77 25.57
C PHE A 430 7.37 10.33 25.81
N GLY A 431 8.29 9.40 25.62
CA GLY A 431 8.11 7.96 25.82
C GLY A 431 9.47 7.27 25.81
N ASP A 432 9.57 6.13 25.13
CA ASP A 432 10.82 5.37 25.02
C ASP A 432 11.11 5.03 23.55
N VAL A 433 12.26 5.45 23.03
CA VAL A 433 12.69 5.19 21.65
C VAL A 433 12.78 3.70 21.31
N ARG A 434 12.99 2.83 22.31
CA ARG A 434 12.95 1.37 22.12
C ARG A 434 11.62 0.90 21.56
N TYR A 435 10.53 1.57 21.91
CA TYR A 435 9.21 1.25 21.39
C TYR A 435 9.08 1.60 19.89
N ASP A 436 9.68 2.70 19.45
CA ASP A 436 9.73 3.07 18.03
C ASP A 436 10.66 2.16 17.21
N LEU A 437 11.81 1.76 17.79
CA LEU A 437 12.67 0.74 17.18
C LEU A 437 11.88 -0.57 16.99
N ALA A 438 11.12 -1.01 17.99
CA ALA A 438 10.27 -2.20 17.89
C ALA A 438 9.15 -2.04 16.86
N LYS A 439 8.55 -0.85 16.73
CA LYS A 439 7.54 -0.56 15.69
C LYS A 439 8.10 -0.57 14.28
N MET A 440 9.35 -0.18 14.10
CA MET A 440 10.03 -0.32 12.81
C MET A 440 10.40 -1.78 12.53
N THR A 441 10.94 -2.49 13.54
CA THR A 441 11.22 -3.94 13.47
C THR A 441 9.96 -4.76 13.20
N HIS A 442 8.80 -4.33 13.70
CA HIS A 442 7.48 -4.93 13.45
C HIS A 442 7.11 -4.94 11.97
N SER A 443 7.48 -3.89 11.23
CA SER A 443 7.35 -3.82 9.78
C SER A 443 8.42 -4.64 9.07
N ILE A 444 9.70 -4.37 9.35
CA ILE A 444 10.83 -4.97 8.63
C ILE A 444 10.93 -6.47 8.90
N VAL A 445 11.18 -6.89 10.15
CA VAL A 445 11.40 -8.30 10.53
C VAL A 445 10.06 -9.00 10.79
N GLY A 446 9.13 -8.27 11.38
CA GLY A 446 7.81 -8.79 11.75
C GLY A 446 6.89 -9.01 10.55
N ARG A 447 7.17 -8.44 9.37
CA ARG A 447 6.32 -8.55 8.18
C ARG A 447 4.87 -8.09 8.39
N TYR A 448 4.66 -7.17 9.34
CA TYR A 448 3.33 -6.63 9.64
C TYR A 448 2.60 -6.12 8.40
N ASP A 449 3.30 -5.36 7.55
CA ASP A 449 2.73 -4.76 6.35
C ASP A 449 2.29 -5.81 5.31
N GLN A 450 2.98 -6.95 5.22
CA GLN A 450 2.54 -8.08 4.39
C GLN A 450 1.26 -8.72 4.95
N ILE A 451 1.11 -8.81 6.28
CA ILE A 451 -0.15 -9.29 6.90
C ILE A 451 -1.30 -8.33 6.58
N ILE A 452 -1.08 -7.02 6.69
CA ILE A 452 -2.09 -6.01 6.38
C ILE A 452 -2.52 -6.08 4.90
N ALA A 453 -1.57 -6.25 3.99
CA ALA A 453 -1.82 -6.45 2.56
C ALA A 453 -2.39 -7.84 2.20
N GLY A 454 -2.44 -8.78 3.15
CA GLY A 454 -2.88 -10.15 2.92
C GLY A 454 -1.90 -10.99 2.09
N ARG A 455 -0.62 -10.62 2.05
CA ARG A 455 0.43 -11.31 1.28
C ARG A 455 1.17 -12.33 2.15
N TYR A 456 0.39 -13.28 2.66
CA TYR A 456 0.85 -14.39 3.48
C TYR A 456 0.01 -15.62 3.20
N ALA A 457 0.56 -16.80 3.46
CA ALA A 457 -0.18 -18.05 3.41
C ALA A 457 -0.18 -18.71 4.78
N MET A 458 -1.34 -19.29 5.13
CA MET A 458 -1.50 -20.13 6.30
C MET A 458 -2.14 -21.45 5.86
N PRO A 459 -1.51 -22.60 6.12
CA PRO A 459 -2.17 -23.89 5.95
C PRO A 459 -3.46 -23.95 6.79
N VAL A 460 -4.45 -24.71 6.31
CA VAL A 460 -5.67 -24.96 7.09
C VAL A 460 -5.30 -25.87 8.26
N GLU A 461 -5.27 -25.31 9.46
CA GLU A 461 -4.94 -26.02 10.69
C GLU A 461 -6.03 -25.87 11.76
N ASP A 462 -6.21 -26.93 12.55
CA ASP A 462 -7.12 -26.96 13.71
C ASP A 462 -6.72 -25.93 14.77
N ASN A 463 -7.62 -25.69 15.73
CA ASN A 463 -7.37 -24.81 16.85
C ASN A 463 -6.08 -25.22 17.61
N GLY A 464 -5.21 -24.24 17.84
CA GLY A 464 -3.95 -24.41 18.58
C GLY A 464 -2.73 -24.78 17.74
N ARG A 465 -2.88 -25.02 16.43
CA ARG A 465 -1.77 -25.23 15.50
C ARG A 465 -1.68 -24.07 14.51
N PHE A 466 -0.46 -23.56 14.33
CA PHE A 466 -0.18 -22.42 13.49
C PHE A 466 1.06 -22.66 12.61
N SER A 467 0.98 -22.12 11.40
CA SER A 467 2.10 -21.92 10.50
C SER A 467 1.80 -20.68 9.66
N ILE A 468 2.83 -19.92 9.31
CA ILE A 468 2.69 -18.76 8.43
C ILE A 468 3.92 -18.64 7.54
N THR A 469 3.67 -18.41 6.25
CA THR A 469 4.71 -18.08 5.28
C THR A 469 4.40 -16.74 4.64
N PHE A 470 5.47 -16.02 4.30
CA PHE A 470 5.39 -14.74 3.63
C PHE A 470 5.95 -14.85 2.23
N GLU A 471 5.41 -14.05 1.32
CA GLU A 471 6.02 -13.88 0.02
C GLU A 471 7.44 -13.34 0.16
N ALA A 472 8.39 -14.00 -0.50
CA ALA A 472 9.78 -13.58 -0.52
C ALA A 472 9.97 -12.42 -1.49
N ALA A 473 10.76 -11.43 -1.09
CA ALA A 473 11.22 -10.37 -1.97
C ALA A 473 12.74 -10.21 -1.83
N PRO A 474 13.46 -9.79 -2.89
CA PRO A 474 14.92 -9.68 -2.85
C PRO A 474 15.46 -8.74 -1.78
N HIS A 475 14.66 -7.76 -1.33
CA HIS A 475 15.07 -6.81 -0.28
C HIS A 475 14.96 -7.34 1.13
N HIS A 476 14.10 -8.33 1.38
CA HIS A 476 13.73 -8.75 2.74
C HIS A 476 14.94 -9.11 3.63
N THR A 477 15.79 -10.04 3.21
CA THR A 477 16.89 -10.54 4.04
C THR A 477 17.93 -9.47 4.35
N TRP A 478 18.49 -8.81 3.32
CA TRP A 478 19.55 -7.83 3.57
C TRP A 478 19.00 -6.54 4.22
N LEU A 479 17.72 -6.22 4.06
CA LEU A 479 17.10 -5.08 4.75
C LEU A 479 16.97 -5.36 6.25
N GLU A 480 16.63 -6.59 6.64
CA GLU A 480 16.66 -7.01 8.05
C GLU A 480 18.06 -6.94 8.64
N GLU A 481 19.06 -7.46 7.93
CA GLU A 481 20.47 -7.39 8.34
C GLU A 481 20.91 -5.93 8.52
N ALA A 482 20.70 -5.09 7.50
CA ALA A 482 21.04 -3.67 7.57
C ALA A 482 20.29 -2.94 8.69
N TRP A 483 19.02 -3.28 8.93
CA TRP A 483 18.26 -2.70 10.04
C TRP A 483 18.85 -3.12 11.40
N SER A 484 19.24 -4.38 11.54
CA SER A 484 19.77 -4.94 12.79
C SER A 484 21.09 -4.29 13.23
N GLU A 485 21.84 -3.69 12.30
CA GLU A 485 23.10 -2.99 12.59
C GLU A 485 22.91 -1.59 13.18
N PHE A 486 21.72 -0.98 13.08
CA PHE A 486 21.49 0.35 13.62
C PHE A 486 21.45 0.37 15.15
N GLU A 487 22.02 1.44 15.71
CA GLU A 487 21.96 1.74 17.14
C GLU A 487 21.37 3.13 17.34
N VAL A 488 20.35 3.25 18.20
CA VAL A 488 19.73 4.52 18.56
C VAL A 488 19.65 4.63 20.07
N GLY A 489 20.15 5.74 20.63
CA GLY A 489 20.09 5.98 22.07
C GLY A 489 20.75 4.89 22.92
N GLY A 490 21.84 4.27 22.41
CA GLY A 490 22.53 3.16 23.08
C GLY A 490 21.79 1.82 23.00
N THR A 491 20.80 1.67 22.10
CA THR A 491 20.08 0.41 21.88
C THR A 491 20.20 -0.01 20.43
N ASN A 492 20.69 -1.23 20.23
CA ASN A 492 20.74 -1.85 18.91
C ASN A 492 19.35 -2.37 18.48
N ALA A 493 18.96 -2.07 17.24
CA ALA A 493 17.65 -2.44 16.68
C ALA A 493 17.46 -3.96 16.52
N GLY A 494 18.57 -4.69 16.35
CA GLY A 494 18.63 -6.15 16.34
C GLY A 494 18.85 -6.79 17.71
N SER A 495 18.74 -6.05 18.81
CA SER A 495 18.87 -6.65 20.15
C SER A 495 17.70 -7.57 20.49
N ALA A 496 17.94 -8.52 21.41
CA ALA A 496 16.91 -9.42 21.90
C ALA A 496 15.74 -8.65 22.55
N GLU A 497 16.03 -7.54 23.24
CA GLU A 497 15.03 -6.65 23.86
C GLU A 497 14.07 -6.07 22.81
N ILE A 498 14.58 -5.50 21.72
CA ILE A 498 13.74 -4.92 20.65
C ILE A 498 12.89 -6.01 19.98
N ARG A 499 13.46 -7.20 19.75
CA ARG A 499 12.70 -8.35 19.25
C ARG A 499 11.60 -8.77 20.23
N ALA A 500 11.87 -8.78 21.53
CA ALA A 500 10.87 -9.14 22.54
C ALA A 500 9.68 -8.16 22.55
N ILE A 501 9.96 -6.86 22.54
CA ILE A 501 8.92 -5.82 22.41
C ILE A 501 8.13 -6.04 21.11
N THR A 502 8.81 -6.36 20.00
CA THR A 502 8.18 -6.61 18.70
C THR A 502 7.19 -7.78 18.73
N VAL A 503 7.52 -8.89 19.40
CA VAL A 503 6.58 -10.01 19.59
C VAL A 503 5.36 -9.53 20.40
N GLY A 504 5.60 -8.78 21.48
CA GLY A 504 4.54 -8.19 22.30
C GLY A 504 3.59 -7.28 21.50
N LEU A 505 4.09 -6.57 20.48
CA LEU A 505 3.25 -5.77 19.60
C LEU A 505 2.17 -6.62 18.90
N PHE A 506 2.54 -7.77 18.32
CA PHE A 506 1.61 -8.68 17.65
C PHE A 506 0.56 -9.26 18.59
N LEU A 507 0.94 -9.58 19.83
CA LEU A 507 -0.01 -10.02 20.86
C LEU A 507 -0.97 -8.90 21.25
N SER A 508 -0.44 -7.69 21.45
CA SER A 508 -1.22 -6.53 21.90
C SER A 508 -2.20 -6.01 20.84
N MET A 509 -2.09 -6.37 19.57
CA MET A 509 -2.95 -5.83 18.52
C MET A 509 -4.15 -6.72 18.20
N LEU A 510 -4.20 -7.95 18.73
CA LEU A 510 -5.29 -8.90 18.50
C LEU A 510 -6.71 -8.30 18.68
N PRO A 511 -7.07 -7.65 19.81
CA PRO A 511 -8.43 -7.12 19.97
C PRO A 511 -8.73 -5.90 19.08
N LEU A 512 -7.70 -5.27 18.47
CA LEU A 512 -7.90 -4.13 17.57
C LEU A 512 -8.31 -4.57 16.14
N HIS A 513 -8.27 -5.87 15.85
CA HIS A 513 -8.61 -6.45 14.55
C HIS A 513 -9.75 -7.46 14.66
N ALA A 514 -10.71 -7.22 15.57
CA ALA A 514 -11.86 -8.10 15.79
C ALA A 514 -12.77 -8.26 14.55
N ASP A 515 -12.74 -7.30 13.62
CA ASP A 515 -13.43 -7.36 12.33
C ASP A 515 -12.77 -8.32 11.33
N ARG A 516 -11.54 -8.77 11.60
CA ARG A 516 -10.74 -9.66 10.74
C ARG A 516 -10.15 -10.83 11.52
N PRO A 517 -10.97 -11.86 11.85
CA PRO A 517 -10.50 -13.06 12.53
C PRO A 517 -9.37 -13.80 11.80
N ASP A 518 -9.36 -13.73 10.47
CA ASP A 518 -8.28 -14.24 9.62
C ASP A 518 -6.94 -13.52 9.90
N ARG A 519 -6.96 -12.21 10.11
CA ARG A 519 -5.77 -11.42 10.49
C ARG A 519 -5.37 -11.69 11.94
N GLN A 520 -6.32 -11.84 12.87
CA GLN A 520 -6.02 -12.21 14.25
C GLN A 520 -5.24 -13.54 14.31
N ARG A 521 -5.67 -14.54 13.53
CA ARG A 521 -4.93 -15.81 13.40
C ARG A 521 -3.53 -15.62 12.82
N ALA A 522 -3.37 -14.76 11.80
CA ALA A 522 -2.07 -14.46 11.22
C ALA A 522 -1.12 -13.77 12.22
N PHE A 523 -1.63 -12.85 13.05
CA PHE A 523 -0.84 -12.22 14.10
C PHE A 523 -0.40 -13.21 15.17
N ILE A 524 -1.27 -14.15 15.57
CA ILE A 524 -0.88 -15.24 16.48
C ILE A 524 0.23 -16.09 15.86
N ALA A 525 0.03 -16.58 14.63
CA ALA A 525 1.03 -17.40 13.94
C ALA A 525 2.38 -16.68 13.81
N ASN A 526 2.35 -15.39 13.49
CA ASN A 526 3.55 -14.59 13.34
C ASN A 526 4.24 -14.26 14.67
N ALA A 527 3.47 -14.03 15.75
CA ALA A 527 4.02 -13.89 17.09
C ALA A 527 4.77 -15.16 17.51
N LEU A 528 4.18 -16.34 17.24
CA LEU A 528 4.82 -17.63 17.49
C LEU A 528 6.09 -17.82 16.64
N ARG A 529 6.06 -17.48 15.35
CA ARG A 529 7.23 -17.51 14.46
C ARG A 529 8.38 -16.68 15.01
N LEU A 530 8.09 -15.45 15.44
CA LEU A 530 9.09 -14.53 15.97
C LEU A 530 9.61 -14.96 17.34
N TYR A 531 8.73 -15.44 18.22
CA TYR A 531 9.11 -15.98 19.52
C TYR A 531 9.99 -17.24 19.39
N ALA A 532 9.69 -18.13 18.44
CA ALA A 532 10.53 -19.30 18.16
C ALA A 532 11.98 -18.94 17.74
N GLY A 533 12.16 -17.76 17.13
CA GLY A 533 13.47 -17.21 16.77
C GLY A 533 14.16 -16.42 17.89
N LEU A 534 13.49 -16.17 19.01
CA LEU A 534 14.12 -15.66 20.23
C LEU A 534 14.80 -16.85 20.92
N ASP A 535 16.13 -16.84 21.03
CA ASP A 535 16.85 -17.86 21.77
C ASP A 535 16.68 -17.62 23.28
N VAL A 536 15.51 -18.00 23.81
CA VAL A 536 15.08 -17.66 25.18
C VAL A 536 15.98 -18.31 26.23
N ASP A 537 16.61 -19.45 25.92
CA ASP A 537 17.46 -20.19 26.85
C ASP A 537 18.90 -19.66 26.93
N SER A 538 19.39 -18.95 25.91
CA SER A 538 20.77 -18.42 25.89
C SER A 538 20.88 -16.90 26.08
N ALA A 539 19.83 -16.13 25.73
CA ALA A 539 19.86 -14.66 25.75
C ALA A 539 19.46 -14.02 27.10
N TRP A 540 18.72 -14.74 27.95
CA TRP A 540 18.05 -14.15 29.14
C TRP A 540 18.50 -14.72 30.49
N ARG A 541 19.42 -15.69 30.48
CA ARG A 541 20.11 -16.15 31.69
C ARG A 541 21.45 -15.40 31.82
N VAL A 542 21.41 -14.20 32.39
CA VAL A 542 22.58 -13.55 33.01
C VAL A 542 22.29 -13.32 34.48
#